data_AF-A0A955R8A4-F1
#
_entry.id   AF-A0A955R8A4-F1
#
_cell.length_a   1.000
_cell.length_b   1.000
_cell.length_c   1.000
_cell.angle_alpha   90.00
_cell.angle_beta   90.00
_cell.angle_gamma   90.00
#
_symmetry.space_group_name_H-M   'P 1'
#
loop_
_entity.id
_entity.type
_entity.pdbx_description
1 polymer ?
#
loop_
_entity_poly.entity_id
_entity_poly.type
_entity_poly.pdbx_seq_one_letter_code
_entity_poly.pdbx_strand_id
1 'polypeptide(L)'
;ERGRAQLGHLHTTASKVHAEVLRRAELDRATADASVDQLRQRQEELEPALRQLDAIARRVGRTVDAFVERQQVLVWEDLRDFVVKTEAELPDAVAGFDLGGVAGLDLFTPKGRTRVEAALRKQLEAWLDGRVGLWQRSLRPRIESSLRDLRAEMAGDAADFDQLAASIVTDFAGEALHVPGGPGGEDGVEPVERWFSVAMGAVLLSPGAMAAGWTEGYEGALKGAASRLGVRLALLTIGALLGPVGWAGLVLYVVSDAVLLVLSGGSQLKRLRDQVAEKLRGQLVAQVDGAKDEVAARVREGLAPLRDGLVKAAEDEARELAALLERTVAAREQAAADARARSVVWEETLRTFEGGVAELSTLAKG
;
A
#
# COMPACT_ATOMS: atom_id res chain seq x y z
N GLU A 1 5.42 -10.77 22.81
CA GLU A 1 5.60 -9.78 21.73
C GLU A 1 4.32 -9.46 20.96
N ARG A 2 3.58 -10.44 20.40
CA ARG A 2 2.29 -10.18 19.70
C ARG A 2 1.24 -9.38 20.50
N GLY A 3 1.14 -9.60 21.82
CA GLY A 3 0.21 -8.84 22.67
C GLY A 3 0.58 -7.35 22.84
N ARG A 4 1.87 -7.03 22.95
CA ARG A 4 2.33 -5.62 23.00
C ARG A 4 2.05 -4.90 21.69
N ALA A 5 2.18 -5.61 20.57
CA ALA A 5 1.91 -5.08 19.25
C ALA A 5 0.43 -4.73 19.03
N GLN A 6 -0.47 -5.60 19.47
CA GLN A 6 -1.92 -5.33 19.43
C GLN A 6 -2.29 -4.15 20.33
N LEU A 7 -1.68 -4.05 21.52
CA LEU A 7 -1.88 -2.92 22.42
C LEU A 7 -1.34 -1.60 21.84
N GLY A 8 -0.19 -1.62 21.16
CA GLY A 8 0.36 -0.45 20.47
C GLY A 8 -0.54 0.04 19.32
N HIS A 9 -1.12 -0.89 18.55
CA HIS A 9 -2.09 -0.54 17.51
C HIS A 9 -3.37 0.08 18.10
N LEU A 10 -3.92 -0.53 19.16
CA LEU A 10 -5.10 0.00 19.85
C LEU A 10 -4.83 1.40 20.46
N HIS A 11 -3.65 1.60 21.06
CA HIS A 11 -3.24 2.90 21.55
C HIS A 11 -3.17 3.95 20.44
N THR A 12 -2.58 3.60 19.29
CA THR A 12 -2.47 4.51 18.13
C THR A 12 -3.85 4.87 17.60
N THR A 13 -4.73 3.88 17.43
CA THR A 13 -6.11 4.12 16.98
C THR A 13 -6.90 4.96 17.97
N ALA A 14 -6.79 4.67 19.28
CA ALA A 14 -7.41 5.46 20.33
C ALA A 14 -6.89 6.91 20.35
N SER A 15 -5.59 7.11 20.15
CA SER A 15 -4.98 8.45 20.08
C SER A 15 -5.49 9.24 18.88
N LYS A 16 -5.67 8.59 17.72
CA LYS A 16 -6.26 9.21 16.52
C LYS A 16 -7.70 9.66 16.78
N VAL A 17 -8.53 8.78 17.33
CA VAL A 17 -9.92 9.11 17.70
C VAL A 17 -9.95 10.25 18.71
N HIS A 18 -9.05 10.23 19.70
CA HIS A 18 -8.97 11.29 20.69
C HIS A 18 -8.60 12.65 20.06
N ALA A 19 -7.61 12.68 19.17
CA ALA A 19 -7.21 13.90 18.46
C ALA A 19 -8.34 14.43 17.56
N GLU A 20 -9.06 13.56 16.87
CA GLU A 20 -10.21 13.94 16.04
C GLU A 20 -11.34 14.54 16.88
N VAL A 21 -11.67 13.92 18.03
CA VAL A 21 -12.68 14.43 18.96
C VAL A 21 -12.27 15.78 19.54
N LEU A 22 -11.00 15.97 19.91
CA LEU A 22 -10.50 17.25 20.40
C LEU A 22 -10.59 18.34 19.35
N ARG A 23 -10.12 18.06 18.12
CA ARG A 23 -10.19 19.01 17.00
C ARG A 23 -11.63 19.43 16.73
N ARG A 24 -12.57 18.49 16.77
CA ARG A 24 -14.00 18.79 16.63
C ARG A 24 -14.51 19.65 17.77
N ALA A 25 -14.18 19.33 19.02
CA ALA A 25 -14.63 20.09 20.18
C ALA A 25 -14.08 21.54 20.17
N GLU A 26 -12.86 21.74 19.67
CA GLU A 26 -12.26 23.07 19.48
C GLU A 26 -12.93 23.85 18.36
N LEU A 27 -13.19 23.22 17.22
CA LEU A 27 -13.94 23.83 16.13
C LEU A 27 -15.35 24.24 16.57
N ASP A 28 -16.03 23.36 17.29
CA ASP A 28 -17.36 23.64 17.84
C ASP A 28 -17.28 24.79 18.86
N ARG A 29 -16.22 24.88 19.67
CA ARG A 29 -16.02 26.01 20.60
C ARG A 29 -15.76 27.33 19.87
N ALA A 30 -14.87 27.34 18.88
CA ALA A 30 -14.51 28.56 18.14
C ALA A 30 -15.68 29.10 17.30
N THR A 31 -16.55 28.20 16.84
CA THR A 31 -17.78 28.58 16.12
C THR A 31 -18.97 28.83 17.04
N ALA A 32 -18.77 28.92 18.37
CA ALA A 32 -19.86 29.05 19.33
C ALA A 32 -20.75 30.27 19.14
N ASP A 33 -20.13 31.40 18.82
CA ASP A 33 -20.81 32.69 18.71
C ASP A 33 -21.20 33.03 17.26
N ALA A 34 -20.85 32.18 16.30
CA ALA A 34 -21.19 32.38 14.89
C ALA A 34 -22.64 31.96 14.61
N SER A 35 -23.35 32.77 13.81
CA SER A 35 -24.68 32.40 13.34
C SER A 35 -24.60 31.32 12.26
N VAL A 36 -25.70 30.56 12.07
CA VAL A 36 -25.79 29.56 11.00
C VAL A 36 -25.53 30.19 9.62
N ASP A 37 -26.08 31.38 9.37
CA ASP A 37 -25.91 32.08 8.10
C ASP A 37 -24.44 32.49 7.86
N GLN A 38 -23.75 32.94 8.92
CA GLN A 38 -22.32 33.25 8.85
C GLN A 38 -21.48 32.00 8.54
N LEU A 39 -21.78 30.87 9.18
CA LEU A 39 -21.05 29.62 8.93
C LEU A 39 -21.28 29.09 7.52
N ARG A 40 -22.51 29.19 6.99
CA ARG A 40 -22.81 28.84 5.60
C ARG A 40 -22.09 29.74 4.62
N GLN A 41 -22.11 31.06 4.84
CA GLN A 41 -21.37 32.00 4.00
C GLN A 41 -19.87 31.67 3.98
N ARG A 42 -19.26 31.43 5.15
CA ARG A 42 -17.85 31.02 5.24
C ARG A 42 -17.59 29.71 4.49
N GLN A 43 -18.50 28.74 4.60
CA GLN A 43 -18.39 27.48 3.87
C GLN A 43 -18.41 27.68 2.34
N GLU A 44 -19.31 28.54 1.85
CA GLU A 44 -19.38 28.91 0.42
C GLU A 44 -18.11 29.62 -0.05
N GLU A 45 -17.55 30.51 0.76
CA GLU A 45 -16.29 31.21 0.48
C GLU A 45 -15.08 30.25 0.44
N LEU A 46 -15.12 29.15 1.19
CA LEU A 46 -14.05 28.15 1.27
C LEU A 46 -14.12 27.07 0.19
N GLU A 47 -15.18 27.01 -0.59
CA GLU A 47 -15.37 26.05 -1.68
C GLU A 47 -14.18 25.98 -2.68
N PRO A 48 -13.55 27.10 -3.10
CA PRO A 48 -12.35 27.05 -3.94
C PRO A 48 -11.16 26.38 -3.25
N ALA A 49 -11.00 26.55 -1.94
CA ALA A 49 -9.92 25.95 -1.16
C ALA A 49 -10.14 24.44 -0.97
N LEU A 50 -11.39 24.01 -0.73
CA LEU A 50 -11.74 22.57 -0.71
C LEU A 50 -11.42 21.90 -2.05
N ARG A 51 -11.73 22.56 -3.19
CA ARG A 51 -11.33 22.05 -4.51
C ARG A 51 -9.81 21.99 -4.71
N GLN A 52 -9.03 22.83 -4.03
CA GLN A 52 -7.58 22.74 -4.06
C GLN A 52 -7.06 21.50 -3.30
N LEU A 53 -7.69 21.09 -2.21
CA LEU A 53 -7.36 19.82 -1.54
C LEU A 53 -7.59 18.62 -2.46
N ASP A 54 -8.70 18.59 -3.19
CA ASP A 54 -8.95 17.56 -4.21
C ASP A 54 -7.89 17.58 -5.32
N ALA A 55 -7.42 18.77 -5.71
CA ALA A 55 -6.36 18.90 -6.70
C ALA A 55 -5.02 18.34 -6.20
N ILE A 56 -4.70 18.51 -4.90
CA ILE A 56 -3.54 17.89 -4.25
C ILE A 56 -3.70 16.37 -4.22
N ALA A 57 -4.86 15.84 -3.81
CA ALA A 57 -5.11 14.40 -3.81
C ALA A 57 -4.94 13.77 -5.21
N ARG A 58 -5.39 14.46 -6.27
CA ARG A 58 -5.15 14.03 -7.67
C ARG A 58 -3.67 14.10 -8.06
N ARG A 59 -2.90 15.06 -7.53
CA ARG A 59 -1.46 15.18 -7.76
C ARG A 59 -0.72 14.01 -7.12
N VAL A 60 -1.09 13.64 -5.88
CA VAL A 60 -0.62 12.41 -5.22
C VAL A 60 -0.88 11.18 -6.10
N GLY A 61 -2.09 11.04 -6.65
CA GLY A 61 -2.40 9.95 -7.57
C GLY A 61 -1.48 9.87 -8.78
N ARG A 62 -1.18 11.02 -9.41
CA ARG A 62 -0.21 11.06 -10.52
C ARG A 62 1.21 10.70 -10.09
N THR A 63 1.66 11.16 -8.93
CA THR A 63 2.98 10.82 -8.37
C THR A 63 3.10 9.32 -8.16
N VAL A 64 2.08 8.71 -7.57
CA VAL A 64 2.05 7.26 -7.31
C VAL A 64 1.94 6.45 -8.60
N ASP A 65 1.15 6.89 -9.58
CA ASP A 65 1.05 6.20 -10.88
C ASP A 65 2.41 6.27 -11.63
N ALA A 66 3.08 7.42 -11.62
CA ALA A 66 4.44 7.55 -12.17
C ALA A 66 5.47 6.67 -11.45
N PHE A 67 5.32 6.51 -10.12
CA PHE A 67 6.13 5.56 -9.36
C PHE A 67 5.90 4.11 -9.80
N VAL A 68 4.64 3.70 -9.97
CA VAL A 68 4.31 2.34 -10.46
C VAL A 68 4.93 2.09 -11.83
N GLU A 69 4.86 3.06 -12.75
CA GLU A 69 5.49 2.98 -14.08
C GLU A 69 7.02 2.82 -13.98
N ARG A 70 7.69 3.59 -13.11
CA ARG A 70 9.14 3.42 -12.85
C ARG A 70 9.47 2.03 -12.31
N GLN A 71 8.65 1.51 -11.39
CA GLN A 71 8.86 0.16 -10.84
C GLN A 71 8.65 -0.94 -11.89
N GLN A 72 7.75 -0.77 -12.85
CA GLN A 72 7.58 -1.73 -13.95
C GLN A 72 8.86 -1.90 -14.75
N VAL A 73 9.51 -0.78 -15.11
CA VAL A 73 10.78 -0.78 -15.85
C VAL A 73 11.88 -1.40 -15.02
N LEU A 74 12.07 -0.94 -13.78
CA LEU A 74 13.13 -1.41 -12.88
C LEU A 74 13.04 -2.92 -12.61
N VAL A 75 11.85 -3.43 -12.30
CA VAL A 75 11.66 -4.87 -12.02
C VAL A 75 11.89 -5.71 -13.27
N TRP A 76 11.49 -5.23 -14.45
CA TRP A 76 11.75 -5.93 -15.70
C TRP A 76 13.25 -5.96 -16.05
N GLU A 77 13.94 -4.82 -15.93
CA GLU A 77 15.40 -4.75 -16.15
C GLU A 77 16.14 -5.68 -15.18
N ASP A 78 15.75 -5.67 -13.90
CA ASP A 78 16.32 -6.57 -12.89
C ASP A 78 16.07 -8.04 -13.17
N LEU A 79 14.85 -8.39 -13.61
CA LEU A 79 14.50 -9.76 -13.98
C LEU A 79 15.31 -10.20 -15.20
N ARG A 80 15.45 -9.32 -16.19
CA ARG A 80 16.25 -9.58 -17.40
C ARG A 80 17.71 -9.79 -17.06
N ASP A 81 18.31 -8.92 -16.27
CA ASP A 81 19.70 -9.04 -15.81
C ASP A 81 19.92 -10.31 -15.00
N PHE A 82 18.97 -10.67 -14.14
CA PHE A 82 18.98 -11.94 -13.42
C PHE A 82 18.99 -13.14 -14.37
N VAL A 83 18.14 -13.12 -15.39
CA VAL A 83 18.05 -14.22 -16.36
C VAL A 83 19.30 -14.30 -17.23
N VAL A 84 19.84 -13.16 -17.71
CA VAL A 84 21.11 -13.12 -18.45
C VAL A 84 22.25 -13.73 -17.64
N LYS A 85 22.38 -13.35 -16.35
CA LYS A 85 23.41 -13.91 -15.47
C LYS A 85 23.19 -15.40 -15.21
N THR A 86 21.95 -15.80 -15.00
CA THR A 86 21.60 -17.21 -14.80
C THR A 86 21.93 -18.03 -16.03
N GLU A 87 21.64 -17.54 -17.23
CA GLU A 87 21.99 -18.21 -18.49
C GLU A 87 23.51 -18.33 -18.68
N ALA A 88 24.27 -17.29 -18.31
CA ALA A 88 25.73 -17.31 -18.40
C ALA A 88 26.39 -18.33 -17.44
N GLU A 89 25.82 -18.52 -16.25
CA GLU A 89 26.32 -19.46 -15.23
C GLU A 89 25.84 -20.90 -15.44
N LEU A 90 24.82 -21.11 -16.29
CA LEU A 90 24.19 -22.40 -16.50
C LEU A 90 25.16 -23.51 -16.98
N PRO A 91 26.07 -23.29 -17.95
CA PRO A 91 26.98 -24.35 -18.40
C PRO A 91 27.85 -24.92 -17.27
N ASP A 92 28.39 -24.04 -16.43
CA ASP A 92 29.23 -24.43 -15.29
C ASP A 92 28.41 -25.15 -14.22
N ALA A 93 27.18 -24.69 -13.96
CA ALA A 93 26.26 -25.35 -13.03
C ALA A 93 25.92 -26.78 -13.49
N VAL A 94 25.51 -26.93 -14.75
CA VAL A 94 25.11 -28.23 -15.34
C VAL A 94 26.30 -29.20 -15.39
N ALA A 95 27.52 -28.70 -15.61
CA ALA A 95 28.74 -29.50 -15.52
C ALA A 95 28.97 -30.09 -14.11
N GLY A 96 28.55 -29.38 -13.07
CA GLY A 96 28.68 -29.78 -11.67
C GLY A 96 27.56 -30.69 -11.14
N PHE A 97 26.47 -30.89 -11.88
CA PHE A 97 25.32 -31.67 -11.38
C PHE A 97 25.67 -33.15 -11.18
N ASP A 98 25.37 -33.66 -9.99
CA ASP A 98 25.48 -35.10 -9.71
C ASP A 98 24.31 -35.86 -10.35
N LEU A 99 24.64 -36.63 -11.40
CA LEU A 99 23.71 -37.48 -12.14
C LEU A 99 23.84 -38.96 -11.73
N GLY A 100 24.69 -39.28 -10.76
CA GLY A 100 25.01 -40.63 -10.30
C GLY A 100 26.23 -41.26 -10.99
N GLY A 101 26.96 -42.11 -10.25
CA GLY A 101 28.24 -42.68 -10.70
C GLY A 101 28.19 -43.59 -11.93
N VAL A 102 27.00 -44.02 -12.35
CA VAL A 102 26.77 -44.85 -13.55
C VAL A 102 25.94 -44.15 -14.63
N ALA A 103 25.73 -42.83 -14.53
CA ALA A 103 24.87 -42.06 -15.43
C ALA A 103 25.20 -42.26 -16.92
N GLY A 104 26.48 -42.39 -17.27
CA GLY A 104 26.91 -42.63 -18.65
C GLY A 104 26.46 -43.99 -19.21
N LEU A 105 26.36 -45.02 -18.36
CA LEU A 105 25.86 -46.34 -18.75
C LEU A 105 24.33 -46.40 -18.73
N ASP A 106 23.71 -45.66 -17.81
CA ASP A 106 22.27 -45.57 -17.68
C ASP A 106 21.60 -45.00 -18.94
N LEU A 107 22.28 -44.13 -19.69
CA LEU A 107 21.77 -43.55 -20.95
C LEU A 107 21.49 -44.59 -22.06
N PHE A 108 22.05 -45.80 -21.97
CA PHE A 108 21.82 -46.85 -22.97
C PHE A 108 20.54 -47.65 -22.75
N THR A 109 19.87 -47.50 -21.59
CA THR A 109 18.63 -48.22 -21.28
C THR A 109 17.47 -47.26 -21.13
N PRO A 110 16.22 -47.64 -21.47
CA PRO A 110 15.06 -46.79 -21.21
C PRO A 110 14.93 -46.40 -19.72
N LYS A 111 15.12 -47.36 -18.80
CA LYS A 111 15.03 -47.11 -17.35
C LYS A 111 16.13 -46.19 -16.83
N GLY A 112 17.36 -46.35 -17.33
CA GLY A 112 18.47 -45.50 -16.94
C GLY A 112 18.35 -44.08 -17.52
N ARG A 113 17.86 -43.92 -18.76
CA ARG A 113 17.53 -42.59 -19.32
C ARG A 113 16.54 -41.83 -18.46
N THR A 114 15.42 -42.46 -18.08
CA THR A 114 14.45 -41.85 -17.17
C THR A 114 15.07 -41.46 -15.83
N ARG A 115 16.02 -42.25 -15.31
CA ARG A 115 16.74 -41.91 -14.07
C ARG A 115 17.65 -40.69 -14.25
N VAL A 116 18.44 -40.64 -15.32
CA VAL A 116 19.33 -39.51 -15.62
C VAL A 116 18.52 -38.24 -15.88
N GLU A 117 17.42 -38.34 -16.63
CA GLU A 117 16.46 -37.26 -16.86
C GLU A 117 15.88 -36.74 -15.54
N ALA A 118 15.38 -37.62 -14.67
CA ALA A 118 14.83 -37.23 -13.39
C ALA A 118 15.88 -36.59 -12.47
N ALA A 119 17.11 -37.10 -12.46
CA ALA A 119 18.22 -36.53 -11.70
C ALA A 119 18.61 -35.15 -12.21
N LEU A 120 18.78 -35.00 -13.53
CA LEU A 120 19.11 -33.74 -14.17
C LEU A 120 18.03 -32.68 -13.94
N ARG A 121 16.76 -33.07 -14.11
CA ARG A 121 15.61 -32.22 -13.81
C ARG A 121 15.63 -31.74 -12.36
N LYS A 122 15.78 -32.66 -11.41
CA LYS A 122 15.81 -32.32 -9.98
C LYS A 122 16.94 -31.35 -9.62
N GLN A 123 18.15 -31.59 -10.15
CA GLN A 123 19.30 -30.71 -9.91
C GLN A 123 19.09 -29.32 -10.51
N LEU A 124 18.55 -29.26 -11.74
CA LEU A 124 18.27 -28.01 -12.43
C LEU A 124 17.15 -27.22 -11.73
N GLU A 125 16.06 -27.87 -11.31
CA GLU A 125 14.99 -27.26 -10.52
C GLU A 125 15.55 -26.68 -9.20
N ALA A 126 16.32 -27.47 -8.44
CA ALA A 126 16.91 -27.00 -7.19
C ALA A 126 17.87 -25.82 -7.36
N TRP A 127 18.66 -25.84 -8.45
CA TRP A 127 19.58 -24.73 -8.77
C TRP A 127 18.82 -23.46 -9.16
N LEU A 128 17.81 -23.57 -10.03
CA LEU A 128 16.95 -22.44 -10.43
C LEU A 128 16.20 -21.87 -9.23
N ASP A 129 15.64 -22.70 -8.35
CA ASP A 129 14.97 -22.26 -7.13
C ASP A 129 15.93 -21.48 -6.21
N GLY A 130 17.17 -21.95 -6.07
CA GLY A 130 18.21 -21.24 -5.33
C GLY A 130 18.51 -19.86 -5.92
N ARG A 131 18.64 -19.77 -7.25
CA ARG A 131 18.89 -18.52 -7.99
C ARG A 131 17.71 -17.55 -7.86
N VAL A 132 16.49 -18.02 -8.06
CA VAL A 132 15.26 -17.26 -7.86
C VAL A 132 15.17 -16.74 -6.43
N GLY A 133 15.48 -17.57 -5.43
CA GLY A 133 15.48 -17.16 -4.03
C GLY A 133 16.51 -16.06 -3.72
N LEU A 134 17.68 -16.07 -4.39
CA LEU A 134 18.66 -14.99 -4.28
C LEU A 134 18.15 -13.70 -4.92
N TRP A 135 17.57 -13.78 -6.11
CA TRP A 135 16.98 -12.62 -6.77
C TRP A 135 15.84 -12.02 -5.94
N GLN A 136 14.92 -12.85 -5.43
CA GLN A 136 13.86 -12.45 -4.51
C GLN A 136 14.37 -11.67 -3.29
N ARG A 137 15.44 -12.15 -2.66
CA ARG A 137 16.07 -11.47 -1.52
C ARG A 137 16.69 -10.13 -1.91
N SER A 138 17.17 -10.00 -3.15
CA SER A 138 17.75 -8.76 -3.67
C SER A 138 16.71 -7.67 -3.99
N LEU A 139 15.45 -8.05 -4.27
CA LEU A 139 14.36 -7.09 -4.54
C LEU A 139 13.96 -6.30 -3.29
N ARG A 140 13.96 -6.92 -2.11
CA ARG A 140 13.54 -6.28 -0.85
C ARG A 140 14.23 -4.92 -0.60
N PRO A 141 15.58 -4.84 -0.52
CA PRO A 141 16.23 -3.56 -0.23
C PRO A 141 15.99 -2.50 -1.31
N ARG A 142 15.79 -2.92 -2.57
CA ARG A 142 15.49 -2.00 -3.68
C ARG A 142 14.09 -1.41 -3.54
N ILE A 143 13.09 -2.25 -3.29
CA ILE A 143 11.72 -1.79 -3.04
C ILE A 143 11.67 -0.90 -1.81
N GLU A 144 12.39 -1.25 -0.75
CA GLU A 144 12.50 -0.43 0.45
C GLU A 144 13.06 0.97 0.13
N SER A 145 14.12 1.06 -0.67
CA SER A 145 14.65 2.35 -1.16
C SER A 145 13.62 3.11 -1.99
N SER A 146 13.01 2.45 -2.99
CA SER A 146 12.00 3.05 -3.86
C SER A 146 10.81 3.61 -3.06
N LEU A 147 10.37 2.93 -2.01
CA LEU A 147 9.30 3.41 -1.13
C LEU A 147 9.71 4.63 -0.30
N ARG A 148 10.97 4.72 0.13
CA ARG A 148 11.50 5.94 0.77
C ARG A 148 11.54 7.11 -0.20
N ASP A 149 11.95 6.86 -1.44
CA ASP A 149 11.98 7.89 -2.47
C ASP A 149 10.56 8.38 -2.77
N LEU A 150 9.58 7.47 -2.90
CA LEU A 150 8.16 7.84 -3.05
C LEU A 150 7.66 8.68 -1.87
N ARG A 151 8.02 8.31 -0.63
CA ARG A 151 7.69 9.11 0.55
C ARG A 151 8.26 10.52 0.44
N ALA A 152 9.53 10.66 0.06
CA ALA A 152 10.17 11.96 -0.10
C ALA A 152 9.51 12.80 -1.21
N GLU A 153 9.16 12.17 -2.34
CA GLU A 153 8.42 12.82 -3.44
C GLU A 153 7.04 13.34 -2.99
N MET A 154 6.34 12.58 -2.14
CA MET A 154 5.01 12.93 -1.63
C MET A 154 5.03 13.88 -0.43
N ALA A 155 6.17 14.10 0.21
CA ALA A 155 6.26 14.90 1.42
C ALA A 155 5.82 16.36 1.19
N GLY A 156 6.17 16.93 0.04
CA GLY A 156 5.74 18.28 -0.34
C GLY A 156 4.21 18.38 -0.49
N ASP A 157 3.61 17.41 -1.19
CA ASP A 157 2.15 17.37 -1.38
C ASP A 157 1.40 17.21 -0.06
N ALA A 158 1.95 16.40 0.85
CA ALA A 158 1.36 16.18 2.17
C ALA A 158 1.49 17.42 3.07
N ALA A 159 2.60 18.15 2.98
CA ALA A 159 2.78 19.42 3.69
C ALA A 159 1.85 20.53 3.15
N ASP A 160 1.75 20.66 1.82
CA ASP A 160 0.81 21.58 1.18
C ASP A 160 -0.63 21.29 1.61
N PHE A 161 -1.01 20.01 1.66
CA PHE A 161 -2.32 19.56 2.09
C PHE A 161 -2.61 20.01 3.52
N ASP A 162 -1.69 19.75 4.45
CA ASP A 162 -1.89 20.09 5.86
C ASP A 162 -1.94 21.58 6.11
N GLN A 163 -1.11 22.36 5.41
CA GLN A 163 -1.14 23.81 5.49
C GLN A 163 -2.49 24.36 5.00
N LEU A 164 -2.99 23.86 3.87
CA LEU A 164 -4.27 24.28 3.31
C LEU A 164 -5.44 23.82 4.18
N ALA A 165 -5.42 22.59 4.69
CA ALA A 165 -6.43 22.09 5.62
C ALA A 165 -6.47 22.94 6.89
N ALA A 166 -5.31 23.28 7.47
CA ALA A 166 -5.24 24.14 8.65
C ALA A 166 -5.79 25.55 8.37
N SER A 167 -5.51 26.13 7.20
CA SER A 167 -6.06 27.44 6.82
C SER A 167 -7.57 27.38 6.67
N ILE A 168 -8.12 26.36 6.00
CA ILE A 168 -9.57 26.17 5.83
C ILE A 168 -10.28 26.11 7.19
N VAL A 169 -9.76 25.31 8.13
CA VAL A 169 -10.38 25.19 9.45
C VAL A 169 -10.30 26.53 10.22
N THR A 170 -9.16 27.23 10.12
CA THR A 170 -8.97 28.56 10.76
C THR A 170 -9.91 29.61 10.18
N ASP A 171 -10.01 29.70 8.86
CA ASP A 171 -10.87 30.64 8.16
C ASP A 171 -12.35 30.34 8.43
N PHE A 172 -12.73 29.07 8.51
CA PHE A 172 -14.08 28.66 8.89
C PHE A 172 -14.42 29.05 10.34
N ALA A 173 -13.50 28.79 11.27
CA ALA A 173 -13.66 29.19 12.67
C ALA A 173 -13.73 30.72 12.83
N GLY A 174 -13.00 31.46 11.99
CA GLY A 174 -12.87 32.92 12.07
C GLY A 174 -11.85 33.38 13.12
N GLU A 175 -11.16 32.44 13.77
CA GLU A 175 -10.07 32.66 14.70
C GLU A 175 -9.04 31.53 14.61
N ALA A 176 -7.81 31.80 15.03
CA ALA A 176 -6.74 30.81 15.04
C ALA A 176 -7.07 29.68 16.02
N LEU A 177 -7.21 28.46 15.50
CA LEU A 177 -7.43 27.28 16.33
C LEU A 177 -6.10 26.76 16.88
N HIS A 178 -6.04 26.63 18.21
CA HIS A 178 -4.95 25.92 18.85
C HIS A 178 -5.32 24.45 18.93
N VAL A 179 -4.88 23.64 17.96
CA VAL A 179 -5.07 22.18 17.98
C VAL A 179 -3.84 21.51 18.59
N PRO A 180 -3.92 20.92 19.80
CA PRO A 180 -2.83 20.15 20.39
C PRO A 180 -2.47 18.97 19.47
N GLY A 181 -1.20 18.85 19.07
CA GLY A 181 -0.74 17.81 18.14
C GLY A 181 -1.12 18.07 16.67
N GLY A 182 -1.45 19.31 16.32
CA GLY A 182 -1.59 19.72 14.92
C GLY A 182 -0.30 19.54 14.10
N PRO A 183 -0.40 19.57 12.77
CA PRO A 183 0.77 19.45 11.89
C PRO A 183 1.79 20.55 12.24
N GLY A 184 2.93 20.14 12.81
CA GLY A 184 3.99 21.04 13.26
C GLY A 184 4.32 21.02 14.77
N GLY A 185 3.63 20.23 15.60
CA GLY A 185 4.07 19.99 16.99
C GLY A 185 5.30 19.07 17.08
N GLU A 186 6.12 19.20 18.14
CA GLU A 186 7.31 18.35 18.39
C GLU A 186 7.00 16.83 18.42
N ASP A 187 5.74 16.45 18.62
CA ASP A 187 5.22 15.06 18.61
C ASP A 187 4.34 14.73 17.37
N GLY A 188 4.28 15.61 16.37
CA GLY A 188 3.42 15.47 15.20
C GLY A 188 3.89 14.40 14.21
N VAL A 189 3.04 13.42 13.91
CA VAL A 189 3.27 12.46 12.82
C VAL A 189 3.34 13.22 11.50
N GLU A 190 4.40 12.99 10.72
CA GLU A 190 4.56 13.64 9.42
C GLU A 190 3.32 13.40 8.53
N PRO A 191 2.86 14.40 7.76
CA PRO A 191 1.62 14.28 7.00
C PRO A 191 1.63 13.09 6.02
N VAL A 192 2.77 12.89 5.35
CA VAL A 192 2.98 11.78 4.43
C VAL A 192 2.96 10.40 5.12
N GLU A 193 3.41 10.33 6.38
CA GLU A 193 3.36 9.10 7.15
C GLU A 193 1.91 8.67 7.43
N ARG A 194 0.95 9.60 7.51
CA ARG A 194 -0.47 9.25 7.69
C ARG A 194 -1.03 8.51 6.48
N TRP A 195 -0.75 9.00 5.27
CA TRP A 195 -1.17 8.33 4.02
C TRP A 195 -0.49 6.98 3.84
N PHE A 196 0.83 6.93 4.06
CA PHE A 196 1.57 5.68 4.00
C PHE A 196 1.06 4.69 5.04
N SER A 197 0.74 5.11 6.26
CA SER A 197 0.20 4.22 7.30
C SER A 197 -1.06 3.50 6.85
N VAL A 198 -1.98 4.20 6.17
CA VAL A 198 -3.20 3.61 5.61
C VAL A 198 -2.86 2.63 4.49
N ALA A 199 -2.01 3.05 3.54
CA ALA A 199 -1.62 2.22 2.40
C ALA A 199 -0.87 0.95 2.83
N MET A 200 -0.02 1.07 3.83
CA MET A 200 0.74 -0.02 4.42
C MET A 200 -0.18 -1.01 5.14
N GLY A 201 -1.24 -0.54 5.79
CA GLY A 201 -2.32 -1.40 6.28
C GLY A 201 -2.95 -2.24 5.16
N ALA A 202 -3.23 -1.64 4.01
CA ALA A 202 -3.79 -2.32 2.85
C ALA A 202 -2.83 -3.33 2.19
N VAL A 203 -1.52 -3.16 2.33
CA VAL A 203 -0.51 -4.13 1.85
C VAL A 203 -0.26 -5.25 2.87
N LEU A 204 -0.28 -4.90 4.16
CA LEU A 204 0.12 -5.80 5.23
C LEU A 204 -0.97 -6.77 5.69
N LEU A 205 -2.24 -6.63 5.26
CA LEU A 205 -3.48 -7.46 5.35
C LEU A 205 -3.63 -8.62 6.38
N SER A 206 -2.56 -9.19 6.95
CA SER A 206 -2.60 -10.05 8.11
C SER A 206 -2.32 -9.24 9.39
N PRO A 207 -3.12 -9.43 10.45
CA PRO A 207 -2.92 -8.79 11.74
C PRO A 207 -1.51 -9.00 12.32
N GLY A 208 -0.86 -10.13 12.00
CA GLY A 208 0.49 -10.45 12.47
C GLY A 208 1.61 -9.59 11.87
N ALA A 209 1.52 -9.24 10.58
CA ALA A 209 2.53 -8.38 9.96
C ALA A 209 2.28 -6.90 10.21
N MET A 210 1.01 -6.50 10.36
CA MET A 210 0.71 -5.18 10.92
C MET A 210 1.31 -5.06 12.32
N ALA A 211 1.00 -5.99 13.22
CA ALA A 211 1.52 -6.00 14.58
C ALA A 211 3.06 -5.88 14.63
N ALA A 212 3.79 -6.71 13.88
CA ALA A 212 5.25 -6.69 13.87
C ALA A 212 5.83 -5.41 13.25
N GLY A 213 5.24 -4.89 12.17
CA GLY A 213 5.68 -3.65 11.54
C GLY A 213 5.48 -2.45 12.46
N TRP A 214 4.33 -2.36 13.12
CA TRP A 214 3.98 -1.22 13.98
C TRP A 214 4.73 -1.18 15.32
N THR A 215 5.26 -2.30 15.82
CA THR A 215 6.11 -2.30 17.03
C THR A 215 7.48 -1.66 16.83
N GLU A 216 7.96 -1.65 15.59
CA GLU A 216 9.22 -1.02 15.18
C GLU A 216 9.01 0.41 14.64
N GLY A 217 7.80 0.96 14.82
CA GLY A 217 7.42 2.27 14.28
C GLY A 217 7.21 2.25 12.76
N TYR A 218 7.17 3.44 12.17
CA TYR A 218 6.94 3.63 10.73
C TYR A 218 7.97 2.86 9.86
N GLU A 219 9.25 2.92 10.21
CA GLU A 219 10.32 2.23 9.48
C GLU A 219 10.15 0.70 9.51
N GLY A 220 9.67 0.15 10.62
CA GLY A 220 9.33 -1.26 10.73
C GLY A 220 8.18 -1.67 9.81
N ALA A 221 7.12 -0.85 9.79
CA ALA A 221 6.01 -1.04 8.87
C ALA A 221 6.53 -1.03 7.42
N LEU A 222 7.31 0.00 7.04
CA LEU A 222 7.90 0.17 5.70
C LEU A 222 8.67 -1.08 5.26
N LYS A 223 9.59 -1.57 6.10
CA LYS A 223 10.35 -2.81 5.88
C LYS A 223 9.43 -4.02 5.70
N GLY A 224 8.38 -4.10 6.50
CA GLY A 224 7.37 -5.15 6.42
C GLY A 224 6.66 -5.19 5.07
N ALA A 225 6.18 -4.05 4.56
CA ALA A 225 5.55 -4.03 3.24
C ALA A 225 6.56 -4.20 2.12
N ALA A 226 7.76 -3.63 2.21
CA ALA A 226 8.81 -3.85 1.21
C ALA A 226 9.11 -5.35 1.05
N SER A 227 9.19 -6.10 2.15
CA SER A 227 9.36 -7.55 2.11
C SER A 227 8.18 -8.26 1.43
N ARG A 228 6.94 -7.86 1.72
CA ARG A 228 5.75 -8.47 1.10
C ARG A 228 5.59 -8.13 -0.36
N LEU A 229 5.80 -6.87 -0.73
CA LEU A 229 5.79 -6.41 -2.10
C LEU A 229 6.90 -7.12 -2.88
N GLY A 230 8.11 -7.27 -2.32
CA GLY A 230 9.18 -8.04 -2.95
C GLY A 230 8.81 -9.49 -3.24
N VAL A 231 8.24 -10.20 -2.26
CA VAL A 231 7.76 -11.57 -2.47
C VAL A 231 6.64 -11.62 -3.49
N ARG A 232 5.63 -10.73 -3.39
CA ARG A 232 4.49 -10.69 -4.30
C ARG A 232 4.93 -10.38 -5.73
N LEU A 233 5.75 -9.35 -5.93
CA LEU A 233 6.28 -8.96 -7.23
C LEU A 233 7.09 -10.09 -7.83
N ALA A 234 7.97 -10.72 -7.05
CA ALA A 234 8.73 -11.85 -7.56
C ALA A 234 7.85 -13.03 -7.98
N LEU A 235 6.86 -13.40 -7.16
CA LEU A 235 5.95 -14.50 -7.49
C LEU A 235 5.13 -14.21 -8.76
N LEU A 236 4.59 -13.00 -8.88
CA LEU A 236 3.78 -12.63 -10.04
C LEU A 236 4.62 -12.52 -11.31
N THR A 237 5.80 -11.90 -11.25
CA THR A 237 6.66 -11.71 -12.44
C THR A 237 7.31 -13.02 -12.90
N ILE A 238 7.70 -13.90 -11.98
CA ILE A 238 8.12 -15.27 -12.32
C ILE A 238 6.95 -16.07 -12.88
N GLY A 239 5.75 -15.93 -12.31
CA GLY A 239 4.54 -16.56 -12.83
C GLY A 239 4.22 -16.12 -14.26
N ALA A 240 4.36 -14.83 -14.57
CA ALA A 240 4.22 -14.29 -15.92
C ALA A 240 5.27 -14.87 -16.87
N LEU A 241 6.53 -14.96 -16.43
CA LEU A 241 7.60 -15.50 -17.27
C LEU A 241 7.33 -16.95 -17.68
N LEU A 242 6.79 -17.77 -16.78
CA LEU A 242 6.76 -19.23 -16.95
C LEU A 242 5.39 -19.80 -17.33
N GLY A 243 4.36 -18.97 -17.25
CA GLY A 243 2.98 -19.42 -17.43
C GLY A 243 2.57 -20.51 -16.43
N PRO A 244 1.48 -21.26 -16.72
CA PRO A 244 0.90 -22.24 -15.79
C PRO A 244 1.81 -23.43 -15.47
N VAL A 245 2.77 -23.73 -16.36
CA VAL A 245 3.60 -24.94 -16.29
C VAL A 245 4.90 -24.69 -15.50
N GLY A 246 5.27 -23.43 -15.26
CA GLY A 246 6.44 -23.08 -14.45
C GLY A 246 7.79 -23.45 -15.08
N TRP A 247 8.86 -23.27 -14.31
CA TRP A 247 10.21 -23.71 -14.67
C TRP A 247 10.25 -25.23 -14.89
N ALA A 248 9.43 -25.98 -14.15
CA ALA A 248 9.31 -27.42 -14.27
C ALA A 248 8.90 -27.88 -15.69
N GLY A 249 8.03 -27.14 -16.37
CA GLY A 249 7.62 -27.44 -17.75
C GLY A 249 8.72 -27.21 -18.76
N LEU A 250 9.42 -26.07 -18.65
CA LEU A 250 10.54 -25.72 -19.51
C LEU A 250 11.72 -26.68 -19.30
N VAL A 251 12.05 -26.97 -18.04
CA VAL A 251 13.07 -27.96 -17.67
C VAL A 251 12.71 -29.34 -18.21
N LEU A 252 11.45 -29.78 -18.06
CA LEU A 252 11.02 -31.08 -18.59
C LEU A 252 11.21 -31.13 -20.11
N TYR A 253 10.71 -30.13 -20.84
CA TYR A 253 10.83 -30.11 -22.30
C TYR A 253 12.30 -30.14 -22.76
N VAL A 254 13.15 -29.28 -22.19
CA VAL A 254 14.55 -29.17 -22.60
C VAL A 254 15.35 -30.42 -22.24
N VAL A 255 15.14 -30.98 -21.04
CA VAL A 255 15.83 -32.19 -20.60
C VAL A 255 15.39 -33.39 -21.44
N SER A 256 14.09 -33.60 -21.67
CA SER A 256 13.60 -34.71 -22.48
C SER A 256 14.16 -34.63 -23.91
N ASP A 257 14.18 -33.43 -24.52
CA ASP A 257 14.67 -33.22 -25.88
C ASP A 257 16.21 -33.37 -25.98
N ALA A 258 16.96 -32.96 -24.96
CA ALA A 258 18.41 -33.18 -24.89
C ALA A 258 18.77 -34.67 -24.71
N VAL A 259 18.03 -35.40 -23.87
CA VAL A 259 18.24 -36.85 -23.68
C VAL A 259 17.97 -37.65 -24.97
N LEU A 260 16.99 -37.21 -25.78
CA LEU A 260 16.69 -37.85 -27.07
C LEU A 260 17.81 -37.67 -28.11
N LEU A 261 18.47 -36.52 -28.15
CA LEU A 261 19.53 -36.20 -29.13
C LEU A 261 20.88 -36.90 -28.85
N VAL A 262 21.12 -37.34 -27.62
CA VAL A 262 22.42 -37.88 -27.15
C VAL A 262 22.68 -39.33 -27.58
N LEU A 263 21.71 -40.01 -28.18
CA LEU A 263 21.78 -41.43 -28.58
C LEU A 263 22.81 -41.77 -29.69
N SER A 264 23.62 -40.81 -30.17
CA SER A 264 24.45 -40.95 -31.38
C SER A 264 25.99 -40.97 -31.20
N GLY A 265 26.57 -41.07 -29.99
CA GLY A 265 28.03 -41.29 -29.87
C GLY A 265 28.66 -41.25 -28.46
N GLY A 266 29.89 -41.80 -28.33
CA GLY A 266 30.55 -42.24 -27.08
C GLY A 266 30.99 -41.24 -26.00
N SER A 267 30.56 -39.97 -26.03
CA SER A 267 30.78 -39.00 -24.93
C SER A 267 29.46 -38.42 -24.41
N GLN A 268 28.50 -39.31 -24.17
CA GLN A 268 27.07 -39.00 -24.01
C GLN A 268 26.75 -38.03 -22.86
N LEU A 269 27.38 -38.20 -21.69
CA LEU A 269 27.05 -37.38 -20.52
C LEU A 269 27.50 -35.91 -20.68
N LYS A 270 28.70 -35.69 -21.21
CA LYS A 270 29.20 -34.34 -21.48
C LYS A 270 28.35 -33.65 -22.56
N ARG A 271 28.04 -34.37 -23.65
CA ARG A 271 27.16 -33.85 -24.71
C ARG A 271 25.76 -33.54 -24.22
N LEU A 272 25.18 -34.36 -23.33
CA LEU A 272 23.88 -34.09 -22.71
C LEU A 272 23.91 -32.76 -21.95
N ARG A 273 24.94 -32.57 -21.13
CA ARG A 273 25.14 -31.35 -20.34
C ARG A 273 25.32 -30.12 -21.23
N ASP A 274 26.18 -30.23 -22.24
CA ASP A 274 26.43 -29.16 -23.21
C ASP A 274 25.15 -28.83 -24.00
N GLN A 275 24.36 -29.82 -24.41
CA GLN A 275 23.09 -29.61 -25.13
C GLN A 275 22.01 -28.98 -24.28
N VAL A 276 21.91 -29.34 -22.99
CA VAL A 276 20.97 -28.70 -22.05
C VAL A 276 21.34 -27.23 -21.87
N ALA A 277 22.63 -26.94 -21.68
CA ALA A 277 23.12 -25.58 -21.56
C ALA A 277 22.88 -24.77 -22.84
N GLU A 278 23.20 -25.33 -24.00
CA GLU A 278 23.04 -24.69 -25.32
C GLU A 278 21.56 -24.44 -25.66
N LYS A 279 20.66 -25.38 -25.34
CA LYS A 279 19.21 -25.19 -25.60
C LYS A 279 18.59 -24.14 -24.71
N LEU A 280 19.01 -24.06 -23.45
CA LEU A 280 18.53 -23.02 -22.53
C LEU A 280 19.15 -21.65 -22.85
N ARG A 281 20.32 -21.64 -23.50
CA ARG A 281 20.97 -20.43 -23.96
C ARG A 281 20.11 -19.72 -25.01
N GLY A 282 19.92 -18.41 -24.84
CA GLY A 282 19.06 -17.55 -25.65
C GLY A 282 17.56 -17.71 -25.37
N GLN A 283 17.10 -18.90 -24.99
CA GLN A 283 15.66 -19.14 -24.74
C GLN A 283 15.15 -18.37 -23.53
N LEU A 284 15.91 -18.35 -22.42
CA LEU A 284 15.45 -17.69 -21.20
C LEU A 284 15.38 -16.18 -21.38
N VAL A 285 16.41 -15.57 -21.98
CA VAL A 285 16.41 -14.13 -22.28
C VAL A 285 15.31 -13.76 -23.27
N ALA A 286 15.13 -14.54 -24.35
CA ALA A 286 14.06 -14.29 -25.31
C ALA A 286 12.66 -14.39 -24.66
N GLN A 287 12.48 -15.32 -23.72
CA GLN A 287 11.23 -15.47 -22.98
C GLN A 287 10.97 -14.27 -22.05
N VAL A 288 11.99 -13.74 -21.36
CA VAL A 288 11.86 -12.51 -20.55
C VAL A 288 11.56 -11.30 -21.42
N ASP A 289 12.24 -11.17 -22.55
CA ASP A 289 12.03 -10.08 -23.49
C ASP A 289 10.62 -10.13 -24.08
N GLY A 290 10.11 -11.32 -24.41
CA GLY A 290 8.74 -11.55 -24.88
C GLY A 290 7.67 -11.36 -23.79
N ALA A 291 8.00 -11.60 -22.52
CA ALA A 291 7.09 -11.45 -21.39
C ALA A 291 7.07 -10.03 -20.79
N LYS A 292 7.75 -9.05 -21.40
CA LYS A 292 7.90 -7.68 -20.86
C LYS A 292 6.58 -7.04 -20.44
N ASP A 293 5.59 -7.05 -21.32
CA ASP A 293 4.29 -6.41 -21.05
C ASP A 293 3.50 -7.15 -19.96
N GLU A 294 3.61 -8.48 -19.90
CA GLU A 294 2.98 -9.27 -18.84
C GLU A 294 3.65 -8.99 -17.49
N VAL A 295 4.98 -8.95 -17.43
CA VAL A 295 5.75 -8.57 -16.24
C VAL A 295 5.34 -7.18 -15.77
N ALA A 296 5.22 -6.20 -16.67
CA ALA A 296 4.75 -4.87 -16.33
C ALA A 296 3.32 -4.87 -15.76
N ALA A 297 2.40 -5.64 -16.35
CA ALA A 297 1.04 -5.80 -15.84
C ALA A 297 1.03 -6.42 -14.43
N ARG A 298 1.87 -7.43 -14.19
CA ARG A 298 2.03 -8.07 -12.88
C ARG A 298 2.63 -7.17 -11.82
N VAL A 299 3.57 -6.31 -12.20
CA VAL A 299 4.11 -5.29 -11.28
C VAL A 299 3.02 -4.31 -10.87
N ARG A 300 2.20 -3.84 -11.83
CA ARG A 300 1.03 -2.99 -11.55
C ARG A 300 0.06 -3.68 -10.60
N GLU A 301 -0.29 -4.93 -10.88
CA GLU A 301 -1.16 -5.75 -10.03
C GLU A 301 -0.58 -5.93 -8.62
N GLY A 302 0.74 -6.12 -8.51
CA GLY A 302 1.46 -6.25 -7.25
C GLY A 302 1.44 -4.98 -6.41
N LEU A 303 1.54 -3.81 -7.05
CA LEU A 303 1.56 -2.49 -6.40
C LEU A 303 0.18 -1.85 -6.22
N ALA A 304 -0.87 -2.39 -6.84
CA ALA A 304 -2.22 -1.84 -6.78
C ALA A 304 -2.71 -1.55 -5.35
N PRO A 305 -2.54 -2.43 -4.33
CA PRO A 305 -3.01 -2.13 -2.98
C PRO A 305 -2.29 -0.94 -2.32
N LEU A 306 -1.00 -0.76 -2.61
CA LEU A 306 -0.24 0.41 -2.14
C LEU A 306 -0.78 1.67 -2.81
N ARG A 307 -0.95 1.60 -4.14
CA ARG A 307 -1.42 2.72 -4.95
C ARG A 307 -2.82 3.17 -4.54
N ASP A 308 -3.76 2.24 -4.47
CA ASP A 308 -5.14 2.51 -4.08
C ASP A 308 -5.21 2.98 -2.62
N GLY A 309 -4.37 2.43 -1.74
CA GLY A 309 -4.29 2.85 -0.35
C GLY A 309 -3.80 4.29 -0.17
N LEU A 310 -2.77 4.71 -0.92
CA LEU A 310 -2.24 6.08 -0.87
C LEU A 310 -3.23 7.09 -1.44
N VAL A 311 -3.78 6.80 -2.62
CA VAL A 311 -4.76 7.69 -3.28
C VAL A 311 -6.00 7.83 -2.43
N LYS A 312 -6.56 6.71 -1.96
CA LYS A 312 -7.74 6.73 -1.12
C LYS A 312 -7.51 7.48 0.19
N ALA A 313 -6.34 7.34 0.82
CA ALA A 313 -6.04 8.07 2.05
C ALA A 313 -6.08 9.59 1.84
N ALA A 314 -5.47 10.10 0.76
CA ALA A 314 -5.50 11.52 0.44
C ALA A 314 -6.91 12.02 0.09
N GLU A 315 -7.69 11.23 -0.66
CA GLU A 315 -9.08 11.57 -0.99
C GLU A 315 -10.03 11.50 0.20
N ASP A 316 -9.87 10.50 1.08
CA ASP A 316 -10.66 10.35 2.30
C ASP A 316 -10.41 11.55 3.24
N GLU A 317 -9.15 11.99 3.39
CA GLU A 317 -8.82 13.14 4.25
C GLU A 317 -9.43 14.46 3.73
N ALA A 318 -9.43 14.67 2.40
CA ALA A 318 -10.10 15.82 1.80
C ALA A 318 -11.62 15.80 2.06
N ARG A 319 -12.25 14.63 1.90
CA ARG A 319 -13.68 14.42 2.15
C ARG A 319 -14.04 14.56 3.63
N GLU A 320 -13.19 14.07 4.52
CA GLU A 320 -13.38 14.17 5.97
C GLU A 320 -13.37 15.62 6.45
N LEU A 321 -12.51 16.47 5.87
CA LEU A 321 -12.52 17.90 6.18
C LEU A 321 -13.82 18.57 5.74
N ALA A 322 -14.28 18.34 4.51
CA ALA A 322 -15.55 18.88 4.04
C ALA A 322 -16.73 18.42 4.93
N ALA A 323 -16.75 17.13 5.28
CA ALA A 323 -17.76 16.56 6.17
C ALA A 323 -17.65 17.10 7.61
N LEU A 324 -16.47 17.49 8.08
CA LEU A 324 -16.31 18.16 9.38
C LEU A 324 -17.02 19.51 9.38
N LEU A 325 -16.78 20.35 8.37
CA LEU A 325 -17.43 21.66 8.26
C LEU A 325 -18.96 21.54 8.17
N GLU A 326 -19.45 20.63 7.33
CA GLU A 326 -20.89 20.36 7.16
C GLU A 326 -21.54 19.90 8.48
N ARG A 327 -20.88 18.99 9.21
CA ARG A 327 -21.38 18.51 10.51
C ARG A 327 -21.43 19.62 11.55
N THR A 328 -20.46 20.54 11.57
CA THR A 328 -20.49 21.68 12.48
C THR A 328 -21.64 22.63 12.15
N VAL A 329 -21.91 22.91 10.87
CA VAL A 329 -23.09 23.68 10.46
C VAL A 329 -24.39 22.99 10.88
N ALA A 330 -24.54 21.69 10.59
CA ALA A 330 -25.73 20.93 10.96
C ALA A 330 -25.96 20.88 12.49
N ALA A 331 -24.88 20.73 13.28
CA ALA A 331 -24.96 20.79 14.74
C ALA A 331 -25.45 22.17 15.24
N ARG A 332 -25.00 23.25 14.60
CA ARG A 332 -25.43 24.62 14.91
C ARG A 332 -26.89 24.86 14.55
N GLU A 333 -27.35 24.34 13.42
CA GLU A 333 -28.75 24.38 13.01
C GLU A 333 -29.66 23.69 14.03
N GLN A 334 -29.27 22.49 14.47
CA GLN A 334 -30.00 21.75 15.49
C GLN A 334 -30.05 22.53 16.81
N ALA A 335 -28.91 23.06 17.27
CA ALA A 335 -28.85 23.86 18.49
C ALA A 335 -29.74 25.11 18.42
N ALA A 336 -29.78 25.80 17.28
CA ALA A 336 -30.63 26.96 17.05
C ALA A 336 -32.13 26.58 16.99
N ALA A 337 -32.48 25.42 16.44
CA ALA A 337 -33.84 24.90 16.47
C ALA A 337 -34.27 24.58 17.92
N ASP A 338 -33.42 23.90 18.69
CA ASP A 338 -33.69 23.54 20.09
C ASP A 338 -33.80 24.77 21.00
N ALA A 339 -33.00 25.81 20.76
CA ALA A 339 -33.09 27.09 21.48
C ALA A 339 -34.41 27.81 21.18
N ARG A 340 -34.83 27.84 19.91
CA ARG A 340 -36.13 28.41 19.51
C ARG A 340 -37.30 27.65 20.15
N ALA A 341 -37.26 26.31 20.14
CA ALA A 341 -38.28 25.49 20.79
C ALA A 341 -38.38 25.79 22.29
N ARG A 342 -37.22 25.91 22.98
CA ARG A 342 -37.18 26.30 24.41
C ARG A 342 -37.72 27.71 24.66
N SER A 343 -37.43 28.67 23.78
CA SER A 343 -37.97 30.05 23.89
C SER A 343 -39.49 30.07 23.81
N VAL A 344 -40.08 29.32 22.88
CA VAL A 344 -41.54 29.23 22.74
C VAL A 344 -42.19 28.66 24.01
N VAL A 345 -41.64 27.58 24.56
CA VAL A 345 -42.12 26.97 25.81
C VAL A 345 -41.98 27.95 26.99
N TRP A 346 -40.87 28.70 27.04
CA TRP A 346 -40.64 29.70 28.08
C TRP A 346 -41.63 30.87 27.99
N GLU A 347 -41.87 31.41 26.79
CA GLU A 347 -42.85 32.48 26.55
C GLU A 347 -44.28 32.05 26.87
N GLU A 348 -44.63 30.79 26.59
CA GLU A 348 -45.93 30.22 26.97
C GLU A 348 -46.05 30.12 28.49
N THR A 349 -45.00 29.62 29.16
CA THR A 349 -44.95 29.50 30.63
C THR A 349 -45.06 30.88 31.31
N LEU A 350 -44.34 31.88 30.80
CA LEU A 350 -44.43 33.27 31.26
C LEU A 350 -45.84 33.82 31.11
N ARG A 351 -46.48 33.64 29.95
CA ARG A 351 -47.87 34.07 29.72
C ARG A 351 -48.85 33.41 30.68
N THR A 352 -48.72 32.10 30.92
CA THR A 352 -49.56 31.38 31.90
C THR A 352 -49.36 31.92 33.31
N PHE A 353 -48.11 32.17 33.71
CA PHE A 353 -47.78 32.73 35.02
C PHE A 353 -48.34 34.15 35.20
N GLU A 354 -48.13 35.02 34.22
CA GLU A 354 -48.68 36.39 34.23
C GLU A 354 -50.21 36.40 34.30
N GLY A 355 -50.87 35.52 33.55
CA GLY A 355 -52.33 35.32 33.63
C GLY A 355 -52.79 34.91 35.03
N GLY A 356 -52.11 33.94 35.66
CA GLY A 356 -52.41 33.51 37.02
C GLY A 356 -52.18 34.60 38.07
N VAL A 357 -51.11 35.40 37.94
CA VAL A 357 -50.86 36.54 38.83
C VAL A 357 -51.96 37.61 38.70
N ALA A 358 -52.46 37.85 37.48
CA ALA A 358 -53.55 38.79 37.25
C ALA A 358 -54.86 38.31 37.91
N GLU A 359 -55.19 37.02 37.79
CA GLU A 359 -56.37 36.42 38.46
C GLU A 359 -56.29 36.46 39.99
N LEU A 360 -55.12 36.18 40.57
CA LEU A 360 -54.93 36.31 42.01
C LEU A 360 -55.07 37.75 42.48
N SER A 361 -54.60 38.70 41.67
CA SER A 361 -54.70 40.13 41.97
C SER A 361 -56.13 40.67 41.88
N THR A 362 -57.00 40.09 41.03
CA THR A 362 -58.42 40.43 40.99
C THR A 362 -59.18 39.83 42.16
N LEU A 363 -58.88 38.58 42.53
CA LEU A 363 -59.45 37.92 43.71
C LEU A 363 -59.11 38.62 45.02
N ALA A 364 -57.92 39.23 45.13
CA ALA A 364 -57.52 39.96 46.33
C ALA A 364 -58.17 41.35 46.48
N LYS A 365 -58.82 41.88 45.42
CA LYS A 365 -59.46 43.20 45.42
C LYS A 365 -60.98 43.16 45.54
N GLY A 366 -61.60 42.01 45.29
CA GLY A 366 -63.03 41.75 45.55
C GLY A 366 -63.23 41.19 46.95
#